data_AF-A0AAW0KQ21-F1
#
_entry.id   AF-A0AAW0KQ21-F1
#
_cell.length_a   1.000
_cell.length_b   1.000
_cell.length_c   1.000
_cell.angle_alpha   90.00
_cell.angle_beta   90.00
_cell.angle_gamma   90.00
#
_symmetry.space_group_name_H-M   'P 1'
#
loop_
_entity.id
_entity.type
_entity.pdbx_description
1 polymer ?
#
loop_
_entity_poly.entity_id
_entity_poly.type
_entity_poly.pdbx_seq_one_letter_code
_entity_poly.pdbx_strand_id
1 'polypeptide(L)'
;MCCRVVESVGEGVHEVAVGDSVIPTFVSDCGECDGCISQKSNICTKLPFKITPYMPRYDQGTRFTSLNGETIYHTMCVSSFSEYTVVDVAHVTKVDPSISPSRACLLSCGISTGVGAAWKIANVEEGSTVVIFGLGSIGIAVAEGARLRGAARIIGVDLNSKKFEMGKMFGVTDFVNGGECGDKSVSQVFFLTYTMIV
;
A
#
# COMPACT_ATOMS: atom_id res chain seq x y z
N MET A 1 -2.70 6.32 -7.26
CA MET A 1 -3.36 4.99 -7.23
C MET A 1 -4.25 4.90 -8.45
N CYS A 2 -4.07 3.91 -9.30
CA CYS A 2 -4.90 3.70 -10.48
C CYS A 2 -4.85 2.22 -10.90
N CYS A 3 -5.87 1.80 -11.66
CA CYS A 3 -5.84 0.61 -12.48
C CYS A 3 -6.09 1.09 -13.92
N ARG A 4 -5.29 0.60 -14.86
CA ARG A 4 -5.23 1.09 -16.23
C ARG A 4 -5.18 -0.10 -17.20
N VAL A 5 -5.44 0.19 -18.47
CA VAL A 5 -5.23 -0.76 -19.56
C VAL A 5 -3.97 -0.33 -20.30
N VAL A 6 -3.10 -1.28 -20.64
CA VAL A 6 -1.89 -1.00 -21.43
C VAL A 6 -2.30 -0.59 -22.84
N GLU A 7 -1.90 0.61 -23.25
CA GLU A 7 -2.16 1.14 -24.59
C GLU A 7 -1.04 0.77 -25.58
N SER A 8 0.21 0.90 -25.16
CA SER A 8 1.41 0.54 -25.92
C SER A 8 2.53 0.07 -25.00
N VAL A 9 3.52 -0.62 -25.55
CA VAL A 9 4.72 -1.08 -24.83
C VAL A 9 5.98 -0.63 -25.53
N GLY A 10 7.02 -0.32 -24.75
CA GLY A 10 8.34 0.02 -25.29
C GLY A 10 9.09 -1.20 -25.83
N GLU A 11 10.16 -0.97 -26.58
CA GLU A 11 11.05 -2.03 -27.05
C GLU A 11 11.64 -2.83 -25.87
N GLY A 12 11.66 -4.16 -25.99
CA GLY A 12 12.20 -5.07 -24.97
C GLY A 12 11.28 -5.32 -23.77
N VAL A 13 10.06 -4.76 -23.75
CA VAL A 13 9.04 -5.08 -22.74
C VAL A 13 8.32 -6.36 -23.13
N HIS A 14 8.28 -7.33 -22.22
CA HIS A 14 7.68 -8.66 -22.45
C HIS A 14 6.72 -9.08 -21.33
N GLU A 15 6.75 -8.39 -20.18
CA GLU A 15 6.00 -8.69 -18.96
C GLU A 15 4.51 -8.34 -19.08
N VAL A 16 4.17 -7.40 -19.97
CA VAL A 16 2.81 -6.94 -20.27
C VAL A 16 2.62 -6.74 -21.77
N ALA A 17 1.38 -6.81 -22.22
CA ALA A 17 0.99 -6.57 -23.61
C ALA A 17 -0.15 -5.55 -23.71
N VAL A 18 -0.35 -4.97 -24.90
CA VAL A 18 -1.49 -4.09 -25.19
C VAL A 18 -2.81 -4.78 -24.81
N GLY A 19 -3.67 -4.07 -24.10
CA GLY A 19 -4.95 -4.59 -23.60
C GLY A 19 -4.88 -5.20 -22.20
N ASP A 20 -3.70 -5.44 -21.63
CA ASP A 20 -3.58 -5.96 -20.27
C ASP A 20 -4.08 -4.94 -19.23
N SER A 21 -4.83 -5.44 -18.25
CA SER A 21 -5.19 -4.66 -17.06
C SER A 21 -4.03 -4.64 -16.07
N VAL A 22 -3.62 -3.45 -15.63
CA VAL A 22 -2.43 -3.25 -14.82
C VAL A 22 -2.65 -2.23 -13.70
N ILE A 23 -1.94 -2.43 -12.58
CA ILE A 23 -1.79 -1.44 -11.52
C ILE A 23 -0.34 -0.95 -11.49
N PRO A 24 -0.10 0.35 -11.67
CA PRO A 24 1.22 0.92 -11.46
C PRO A 24 1.52 1.10 -9.96
N THR A 25 2.73 0.75 -9.54
CA THR A 25 3.25 0.86 -8.16
C THR A 25 4.42 1.82 -8.09
N PHE A 26 4.54 2.59 -7.02
CA PHE A 26 5.69 3.50 -6.84
C PHE A 26 6.97 2.78 -6.42
N VAL A 27 6.85 1.55 -5.91
CA VAL A 27 7.98 0.64 -5.67
C VAL A 27 8.17 -0.21 -6.92
N SER A 28 9.43 -0.40 -7.31
CA SER A 28 9.81 -1.20 -8.46
C SER A 28 10.08 -2.66 -8.08
N ASP A 29 9.88 -3.55 -9.04
CA ASP A 29 10.33 -4.93 -9.04
C ASP A 29 10.93 -5.23 -10.43
N CYS A 30 12.26 -5.36 -10.50
CA CYS A 30 12.94 -5.68 -11.76
C CYS A 30 13.07 -7.19 -12.02
N GLY A 31 12.68 -8.05 -11.07
CA GLY A 31 12.75 -9.50 -11.21
C GLY A 31 14.15 -10.14 -11.18
N GLU A 32 15.22 -9.36 -11.27
CA GLU A 32 16.59 -9.90 -11.47
C GLU A 32 17.64 -9.47 -10.44
N CYS A 33 17.44 -8.36 -9.73
CA CYS A 33 18.42 -7.90 -8.73
C CYS A 33 18.33 -8.67 -7.41
N ASP A 34 19.39 -8.65 -6.60
CA ASP A 34 19.47 -9.35 -5.30
C ASP A 34 18.26 -9.05 -4.39
N GLY A 35 17.77 -7.82 -4.40
CA GLY A 35 16.60 -7.41 -3.62
C GLY A 35 15.29 -8.06 -4.11
N CYS A 36 15.13 -8.23 -5.43
CA CYS A 36 13.95 -8.82 -6.05
C CYS A 36 13.92 -10.34 -5.96
N ILE A 37 15.08 -11.01 -6.13
CA ILE A 37 15.16 -12.48 -6.06
C ILE A 37 15.13 -13.00 -4.61
N SER A 38 15.40 -12.12 -3.63
CA SER A 38 15.41 -12.46 -2.22
C SER A 38 14.00 -12.68 -1.67
N GLN A 39 13.82 -13.74 -0.89
CA GLN A 39 12.57 -13.97 -0.13
C GLN A 39 12.43 -13.09 1.12
N LYS A 40 13.43 -12.25 1.42
CA LYS A 40 13.50 -11.43 2.64
C LYS A 40 13.22 -9.95 2.39
N SER A 41 13.14 -9.52 1.13
CA SER A 41 13.03 -8.11 0.76
C SER A 41 12.04 -7.95 -0.39
N ASN A 42 11.42 -6.78 -0.45
CA ASN A 42 10.67 -6.29 -1.61
C ASN A 42 11.27 -4.98 -2.15
N ILE A 43 12.52 -4.68 -1.78
CA ILE A 43 13.21 -3.46 -2.19
C ILE A 43 14.15 -3.77 -3.34
N CYS A 44 13.78 -3.32 -4.54
CA CYS A 44 14.62 -3.43 -5.72
C CYS A 44 15.90 -2.59 -5.57
N THR A 45 17.06 -3.23 -5.68
CA THR A 45 18.36 -2.56 -5.56
C THR A 45 18.82 -1.94 -6.88
N LYS A 46 18.30 -2.42 -8.03
CA LYS A 46 18.61 -1.87 -9.37
C LYS A 46 17.86 -0.57 -9.66
N LEU A 47 16.62 -0.46 -9.21
CA LEU A 47 15.74 0.70 -9.40
C LEU A 47 15.18 1.19 -8.05
N PRO A 48 16.03 1.63 -7.11
CA PRO A 48 15.58 2.02 -5.78
C PRO A 48 14.59 3.19 -5.85
N PHE A 49 13.57 3.14 -4.98
CA PHE A 49 12.60 4.23 -4.89
C PHE A 49 13.28 5.55 -4.53
N LYS A 50 13.04 6.57 -5.36
CA LYS A 50 13.54 7.93 -5.17
C LYS A 50 12.43 8.90 -5.54
N ILE A 51 12.27 9.94 -4.72
CA ILE A 51 11.42 11.08 -5.09
C ILE A 51 12.20 11.90 -6.11
N THR A 52 11.89 11.69 -7.38
CA THR A 52 12.49 12.39 -8.51
C THR A 52 11.37 12.90 -9.43
N PRO A 53 11.53 14.08 -10.06
CA PRO A 53 10.56 14.61 -11.02
C PRO A 53 10.61 13.91 -12.39
N TYR A 54 11.43 12.87 -12.54
CA TYR A 54 11.79 12.26 -13.81
C TYR A 54 11.53 10.75 -13.87
N MET A 55 11.52 10.19 -15.07
CA MET A 55 11.46 8.75 -15.27
C MET A 55 12.71 8.05 -14.71
N PRO A 56 12.58 6.84 -14.13
CA PRO A 56 13.67 6.14 -13.48
C PRO A 56 14.74 5.57 -14.44
N ARG A 57 14.42 5.34 -15.73
CA ARG A 57 15.36 4.81 -16.74
C ARG A 57 15.65 5.79 -17.90
N TYR A 58 16.78 5.53 -18.57
CA TYR A 58 17.26 6.05 -19.87
C TYR A 58 17.66 7.52 -19.97
N ASP A 59 16.84 8.48 -19.56
CA ASP A 59 17.10 9.90 -19.87
C ASP A 59 16.90 10.85 -18.69
N GLN A 60 16.35 10.37 -17.56
CA GLN A 60 15.84 11.24 -16.49
C GLN A 60 14.98 12.38 -17.07
N GLY A 61 14.21 12.09 -18.12
CA GLY A 61 13.30 13.04 -18.75
C GLY A 61 11.90 12.95 -18.16
N THR A 62 11.07 13.93 -18.51
CA THR A 62 9.62 13.80 -18.35
C THR A 62 8.98 13.24 -19.61
N ARG A 63 7.72 12.80 -19.49
CA ARG A 63 6.86 12.38 -20.61
C ARG A 63 5.64 13.29 -20.75
N PHE A 64 5.60 14.37 -19.97
CA PHE A 64 4.51 15.33 -19.97
C PHE A 64 5.00 16.72 -20.32
N THR A 65 4.25 17.39 -21.16
CA THR A 65 4.46 18.79 -21.55
C THR A 65 3.11 19.49 -21.50
N SER A 66 3.09 20.71 -20.97
CA SER A 66 1.88 21.53 -20.92
C SER A 66 1.52 22.00 -22.33
N LEU A 67 0.29 22.52 -22.47
CA LEU A 67 -0.16 23.12 -23.74
C LEU A 67 0.69 24.32 -24.16
N ASN A 68 1.37 24.97 -23.21
CA ASN A 68 2.25 26.11 -23.47
C ASN A 68 3.72 25.69 -23.72
N GLY A 69 3.99 24.38 -23.82
CA GLY A 69 5.35 23.86 -24.00
C GLY A 69 6.17 23.74 -22.73
N GLU A 70 5.57 23.97 -21.55
CA GLU A 70 6.29 23.90 -20.28
C GLU A 70 6.41 22.45 -19.80
N THR A 71 7.53 22.13 -19.16
CA THR A 71 7.78 20.83 -18.56
C THR A 71 6.78 20.55 -17.43
N ILE A 72 6.06 19.43 -17.51
CA ILE A 72 5.27 18.90 -16.39
C ILE A 72 6.05 17.72 -15.84
N TYR A 73 6.33 17.72 -14.53
CA TYR A 73 7.14 16.67 -13.91
C TYR A 73 6.33 15.44 -13.52
N HIS A 74 7.02 14.30 -13.47
CA HIS A 74 6.46 13.08 -12.92
C HIS A 74 6.33 13.15 -11.40
N THR A 75 5.43 12.33 -10.85
CA THR A 75 5.31 12.12 -9.41
C THR A 75 5.20 10.64 -9.08
N MET A 76 5.97 10.21 -8.07
CA MET A 76 5.96 8.84 -7.53
C MET A 76 6.13 7.74 -8.60
N CYS A 77 6.89 8.02 -9.66
CA CYS A 77 7.13 7.12 -10.80
C CYS A 77 5.86 6.64 -11.56
N VAL A 78 4.68 7.22 -11.26
CA VAL A 78 3.38 6.73 -11.75
C VAL A 78 2.55 7.84 -12.40
N SER A 79 2.51 9.03 -11.81
CA SER A 79 1.80 10.20 -12.36
C SER A 79 0.33 9.90 -12.75
N SER A 80 -0.42 9.28 -11.83
CA SER A 80 -1.75 8.70 -12.14
C SER A 80 -2.87 9.70 -12.43
N PHE A 81 -2.67 11.01 -12.24
CA PHE A 81 -3.67 12.05 -12.46
C PHE A 81 -3.60 12.60 -13.90
N SER A 82 -3.63 11.69 -14.85
CA SER A 82 -3.67 11.94 -16.29
C SER A 82 -4.50 10.84 -16.95
N GLU A 83 -5.08 11.09 -18.13
CA GLU A 83 -5.79 10.05 -18.90
C GLU A 83 -4.82 8.96 -19.35
N TYR A 84 -3.60 9.36 -19.75
CA TYR A 84 -2.48 8.49 -20.10
C TYR A 84 -1.27 8.79 -19.22
N THR A 85 -0.50 7.76 -18.89
CA THR A 85 0.79 7.91 -18.22
C THR A 85 1.79 6.94 -18.79
N VAL A 86 3.06 7.30 -18.73
CA VAL A 86 4.16 6.43 -19.10
C VAL A 86 4.84 5.98 -17.81
N VAL A 87 4.93 4.68 -17.63
CA VAL A 87 5.53 4.04 -16.46
C VAL A 87 6.56 3.03 -16.91
N ASP A 88 7.60 2.91 -16.10
CA ASP A 88 8.60 1.87 -16.32
C ASP A 88 7.99 0.49 -16.00
N VAL A 89 8.29 -0.54 -16.81
CA VAL A 89 7.68 -1.86 -16.64
C VAL A 89 7.93 -2.47 -15.25
N ALA A 90 9.06 -2.14 -14.60
CA ALA A 90 9.34 -2.60 -13.24
C ALA A 90 8.38 -2.02 -12.20
N HIS A 91 7.63 -0.98 -12.54
CA HIS A 91 6.62 -0.35 -11.71
C HIS A 91 5.20 -0.79 -12.08
N VAL A 92 5.03 -1.87 -12.84
CA VAL A 92 3.74 -2.33 -13.34
C VAL A 92 3.47 -3.74 -12.83
N THR A 93 2.30 -3.94 -12.23
CA THR A 93 1.80 -5.27 -11.90
C THR A 93 0.56 -5.57 -12.74
N LYS A 94 0.62 -6.64 -13.53
CA LYS A 94 -0.54 -7.17 -14.26
C LYS A 94 -1.56 -7.73 -13.27
N VAL A 95 -2.83 -7.42 -13.50
CA VAL A 95 -3.95 -7.90 -12.67
C VAL A 95 -4.97 -8.64 -13.52
N ASP A 96 -5.74 -9.50 -12.87
CA ASP A 96 -6.84 -10.22 -13.51
C ASP A 96 -7.86 -9.20 -14.09
N PRO A 97 -8.16 -9.25 -15.39
CA PRO A 97 -9.06 -8.30 -16.04
C PRO A 97 -10.52 -8.40 -15.57
N SER A 98 -10.90 -9.46 -14.85
CA SER A 98 -12.22 -9.60 -14.22
C SER A 98 -12.40 -8.71 -12.98
N ILE A 99 -11.32 -8.23 -12.38
CA ILE A 99 -11.37 -7.34 -11.22
C ILE A 99 -11.70 -5.92 -11.69
N SER A 100 -12.74 -5.31 -11.10
CA SER A 100 -13.12 -3.95 -11.50
C SER A 100 -11.96 -2.96 -11.27
N PRO A 101 -11.64 -2.08 -12.23
CA PRO A 101 -10.54 -1.13 -12.09
C PRO A 101 -10.64 -0.24 -10.84
N SER A 102 -11.86 0.14 -10.46
CA SER A 102 -12.16 0.94 -9.26
C SER A 102 -11.80 0.25 -7.94
N ARG A 103 -11.69 -1.09 -7.93
CA ARG A 103 -11.28 -1.87 -6.76
C ARG A 103 -9.80 -2.22 -6.85
N ALA A 104 -9.35 -2.68 -8.03
CA ALA A 104 -7.96 -3.05 -8.26
C ALA A 104 -6.99 -1.90 -7.94
N CYS A 105 -7.37 -0.65 -8.25
CA CYS A 105 -6.51 0.52 -8.01
C CYS A 105 -6.11 0.71 -6.53
N LEU A 106 -6.92 0.21 -5.58
CA LEU A 106 -6.65 0.33 -4.15
C LEU A 106 -5.48 -0.57 -3.70
N LEU A 107 -5.17 -1.62 -4.47
CA LEU A 107 -4.08 -2.55 -4.20
C LEU A 107 -2.70 -1.94 -4.47
N SER A 108 -2.64 -0.79 -5.14
CA SER A 108 -1.37 -0.19 -5.58
C SER A 108 -0.62 0.57 -4.46
N CYS A 109 -1.22 0.74 -3.28
CA CYS A 109 -0.63 1.48 -2.16
C CYS A 109 -1.22 1.06 -0.81
N GLY A 110 -2.14 1.85 -0.23
CA GLY A 110 -2.48 1.75 1.19
C GLY A 110 -3.05 0.39 1.64
N ILE A 111 -3.86 -0.26 0.81
CA ILE A 111 -4.46 -1.55 1.17
C ILE A 111 -3.40 -2.65 1.22
N SER A 112 -2.56 -2.76 0.19
CA SER A 112 -1.48 -3.76 0.16
C SER A 112 -0.44 -3.50 1.25
N THR A 113 -0.14 -2.23 1.56
CA THR A 113 0.71 -1.88 2.71
C THR A 113 0.13 -2.40 4.02
N GLY A 114 -1.15 -2.15 4.31
CA GLY A 114 -1.76 -2.58 5.58
C GLY A 114 -1.88 -4.10 5.70
N VAL A 115 -2.41 -4.77 4.67
CA VAL A 115 -2.54 -6.23 4.64
C VAL A 115 -1.15 -6.89 4.71
N GLY A 116 -0.19 -6.40 3.94
CA GLY A 116 1.20 -6.87 3.95
C GLY A 116 1.87 -6.69 5.30
N ALA A 117 1.62 -5.58 6.00
CA ALA A 117 2.15 -5.36 7.35
C ALA A 117 1.66 -6.43 8.33
N ALA A 118 0.36 -6.80 8.29
CA ALA A 118 -0.17 -7.87 9.13
C ALA A 118 0.37 -9.25 8.73
N TRP A 119 0.42 -9.55 7.43
CA TRP A 119 0.72 -10.90 6.95
C TRP A 119 2.20 -11.24 6.88
N LYS A 120 3.03 -10.28 6.45
CA LYS A 120 4.45 -10.52 6.13
C LYS A 120 5.40 -9.97 7.19
N ILE A 121 5.08 -8.81 7.77
CA ILE A 121 5.99 -8.14 8.71
C ILE A 121 5.68 -8.55 10.15
N ALA A 122 4.44 -8.31 10.61
CA ALA A 122 4.01 -8.74 11.93
C ALA A 122 3.77 -10.26 11.99
N ASN A 123 3.52 -10.88 10.84
CA ASN A 123 3.21 -12.31 10.70
C ASN A 123 2.16 -12.79 11.69
N VAL A 124 1.02 -12.08 11.76
CA VAL A 124 -0.06 -12.33 12.72
C VAL A 124 -0.48 -13.80 12.70
N GLU A 125 -0.45 -14.45 13.87
CA GLU A 125 -0.88 -15.84 14.02
C GLU A 125 -2.33 -15.91 14.50
N GLU A 126 -2.99 -17.04 14.24
CA GLU A 126 -4.34 -17.28 14.73
C GLU A 126 -4.39 -17.14 16.26
N GLY A 127 -5.43 -16.50 16.79
CA GLY A 127 -5.57 -16.23 18.22
C GLY A 127 -4.83 -14.99 18.72
N SER A 128 -4.01 -14.33 17.89
CA SER A 128 -3.25 -13.14 18.29
C SER A 128 -4.13 -11.99 18.74
N THR A 129 -3.63 -11.19 19.68
CA THR A 129 -4.16 -9.84 19.97
C THR A 129 -3.32 -8.81 19.22
N VAL A 130 -3.96 -7.98 18.40
CA VAL A 130 -3.30 -6.98 17.55
C VAL A 130 -3.72 -5.58 17.98
N VAL A 131 -2.76 -4.67 18.11
CA VAL A 131 -3.02 -3.25 18.38
C VAL A 131 -2.62 -2.42 17.16
N ILE A 132 -3.53 -1.55 16.71
CA ILE A 132 -3.36 -0.74 15.50
C ILE A 132 -3.45 0.74 15.87
N PHE A 133 -2.36 1.48 15.66
CA PHE A 133 -2.31 2.92 15.88
C PHE A 133 -2.68 3.67 14.60
N GLY A 134 -3.81 4.36 14.63
CA GLY A 134 -4.42 5.10 13.54
C GLY A 134 -5.36 4.23 12.71
N LEU A 135 -6.64 4.62 12.62
CA LEU A 135 -7.68 3.96 11.82
C LEU A 135 -7.95 4.72 10.52
N GLY A 136 -6.88 5.12 9.83
CA GLY A 136 -6.93 5.59 8.44
C GLY A 136 -7.01 4.44 7.44
N SER A 137 -6.84 4.72 6.14
CA SER A 137 -6.90 3.71 5.07
C SER A 137 -5.92 2.54 5.25
N ILE A 138 -4.70 2.82 5.72
CA ILE A 138 -3.71 1.78 6.03
C ILE A 138 -4.12 0.98 7.27
N GLY A 139 -4.54 1.66 8.34
CA GLY A 139 -4.90 1.03 9.60
C GLY A 139 -6.09 0.06 9.49
N ILE A 140 -7.13 0.44 8.75
CA ILE A 140 -8.26 -0.46 8.47
C ILE A 140 -7.84 -1.64 7.59
N ALA A 141 -6.86 -1.48 6.70
CA ALA A 141 -6.30 -2.58 5.92
C ALA A 141 -5.42 -3.51 6.78
N VAL A 142 -4.71 -2.99 7.80
CA VAL A 142 -4.04 -3.81 8.81
C VAL A 142 -5.07 -4.62 9.62
N ALA A 143 -6.17 -4.00 10.03
CA ALA A 143 -7.25 -4.67 10.75
C ALA A 143 -7.83 -5.82 9.94
N GLU A 144 -8.14 -5.56 8.66
CA GLU A 144 -8.62 -6.58 7.74
C GLU A 144 -7.58 -7.69 7.52
N GLY A 145 -6.31 -7.33 7.36
CA GLY A 145 -5.21 -8.29 7.26
C GLY A 145 -5.09 -9.17 8.50
N ALA A 146 -5.19 -8.60 9.71
CA ALA A 146 -5.17 -9.32 10.97
C ALA A 146 -6.40 -10.23 11.15
N ARG A 147 -7.58 -9.75 10.75
CA ARG A 147 -8.83 -10.54 10.74
C ARG A 147 -8.72 -11.76 9.84
N LEU A 148 -8.19 -11.57 8.62
CA LEU A 148 -7.95 -12.66 7.67
C LEU A 148 -6.91 -13.68 8.15
N ARG A 149 -6.02 -13.29 9.08
CA ARG A 149 -5.05 -14.18 9.75
C ARG A 149 -5.60 -14.84 11.02
N GLY A 150 -6.85 -14.59 11.38
CA GLY A 150 -7.49 -15.21 12.54
C GLY A 150 -7.12 -14.58 13.88
N ALA A 151 -6.73 -13.31 13.91
CA ALA A 151 -6.55 -12.59 15.18
C ALA A 151 -7.82 -12.67 16.03
N ALA A 152 -7.70 -13.07 17.30
CA ALA A 152 -8.85 -13.17 18.21
C ALA A 152 -9.34 -11.80 18.66
N ARG A 153 -8.44 -10.82 18.72
CA ARG A 153 -8.74 -9.48 19.20
C ARG A 153 -7.95 -8.44 18.41
N ILE A 154 -8.62 -7.38 17.98
CA ILE A 154 -8.03 -6.30 17.19
C ILE A 154 -8.42 -4.97 17.83
N ILE A 155 -7.47 -4.29 18.44
CA ILE A 155 -7.71 -3.05 19.18
C ILE A 155 -7.24 -1.86 18.35
N GLY A 156 -8.18 -0.98 17.99
CA GLY A 156 -7.90 0.26 17.28
C GLY A 156 -7.60 1.40 18.24
N VAL A 157 -6.56 2.18 17.95
CA VAL A 157 -6.22 3.40 18.68
C VAL A 157 -6.31 4.58 17.69
N ASP A 158 -7.19 5.53 17.92
CA ASP A 158 -7.28 6.75 17.11
C ASP A 158 -7.73 7.93 18.00
N LEU A 159 -7.48 9.16 17.58
CA LEU A 159 -7.96 10.35 18.29
C LEU A 159 -9.44 10.65 17.99
N ASN A 160 -9.95 10.13 16.87
CA ASN A 160 -11.33 10.33 16.45
C ASN A 160 -12.16 9.07 16.71
N SER A 161 -12.92 9.06 17.81
CA SER A 161 -13.79 7.95 18.22
C SER A 161 -14.82 7.55 17.16
N LYS A 162 -15.20 8.46 16.24
CA LYS A 162 -16.14 8.13 15.16
C LYS A 162 -15.58 7.11 14.17
N LYS A 163 -14.25 6.94 14.09
CA LYS A 163 -13.62 5.94 13.22
C LYS A 163 -13.80 4.50 13.71
N PHE A 164 -14.19 4.30 14.97
CA PHE A 164 -14.42 2.96 15.50
C PHE A 164 -15.54 2.23 14.73
N GLU A 165 -16.63 2.93 14.38
CA GLU A 165 -17.73 2.34 13.60
C GLU A 165 -17.26 1.76 12.27
N MET A 166 -16.39 2.50 11.57
CA MET A 166 -15.74 2.00 10.35
C MET A 166 -14.80 0.84 10.67
N GLY A 167 -13.97 0.96 11.71
CA GLY A 167 -13.02 -0.08 12.12
C GLY A 167 -13.69 -1.43 12.39
N LYS A 168 -14.87 -1.44 13.02
CA LYS A 168 -15.65 -2.66 13.28
C LYS A 168 -15.98 -3.43 12.01
N MET A 169 -16.27 -2.73 10.91
CA MET A 169 -16.53 -3.37 9.61
C MET A 169 -15.31 -4.13 9.06
N PHE A 170 -14.10 -3.78 9.50
CA PHE A 170 -12.83 -4.39 9.10
C PHE A 170 -12.19 -5.24 10.20
N GLY A 171 -12.97 -5.62 11.22
CA GLY A 171 -12.55 -6.57 12.26
C GLY A 171 -12.02 -5.96 13.55
N VAL A 172 -11.99 -4.63 13.71
CA VAL A 172 -11.63 -4.01 15.00
C VAL A 172 -12.68 -4.38 16.05
N THR A 173 -12.24 -5.02 17.14
CA THR A 173 -13.09 -5.50 18.23
C THR A 173 -13.19 -4.49 19.37
N ASP A 174 -12.12 -3.73 19.62
CA ASP A 174 -12.02 -2.78 20.73
C ASP A 174 -11.44 -1.46 20.24
N PHE A 175 -11.71 -0.38 20.98
CA PHE A 175 -11.22 0.94 20.65
C PHE A 175 -10.70 1.68 21.87
N VAL A 176 -9.60 2.40 21.68
CA VAL A 176 -9.03 3.31 22.66
C VAL A 176 -8.86 4.68 22.02
N ASN A 177 -9.49 5.72 22.59
CA ASN A 177 -9.17 7.08 22.21
C ASN A 177 -7.88 7.52 22.89
N GLY A 178 -6.82 7.73 22.10
CA GLY A 178 -5.52 8.17 22.63
C GLY A 178 -5.57 9.53 23.35
N GLY A 179 -6.54 10.39 23.01
CA GLY A 179 -6.75 11.69 23.64
C GLY A 179 -7.50 11.63 24.98
N GLU A 180 -8.09 10.48 25.32
CA GLU A 180 -8.89 10.28 26.53
C GLU A 180 -8.13 9.49 27.61
N CYS A 181 -6.83 9.27 27.42
CA CYS A 181 -6.01 8.47 28.35
C CYS A 181 -5.50 9.24 29.59
N GLY A 182 -5.78 10.56 29.68
CA GLY A 182 -5.28 11.40 30.78
C GLY A 182 -3.74 11.39 30.87
N ASP A 183 -3.20 11.25 32.08
CA ASP A 183 -1.75 11.15 32.31
C ASP A 183 -1.17 9.76 31.99
N LYS A 184 -2.02 8.78 31.64
CA LYS A 184 -1.57 7.43 31.29
C LYS A 184 -1.22 7.36 29.82
N SER A 185 -0.12 6.69 29.50
CA SER A 185 0.16 6.30 28.11
C SER A 185 -0.85 5.25 27.63
N VAL A 186 -1.07 5.21 26.31
CA VAL A 186 -1.92 4.17 25.69
C VAL A 186 -1.43 2.77 26.06
N SER A 187 -0.11 2.55 26.15
CA SER A 187 0.47 1.27 26.59
C SER A 187 0.06 0.89 28.02
N GLN A 188 0.00 1.86 28.95
CA GLN A 188 -0.46 1.62 30.32
C GLN A 188 -1.96 1.35 30.38
N VAL A 189 -2.77 2.02 29.55
CA VAL A 189 -4.19 1.69 29.39
C VAL A 189 -4.33 0.25 28.89
N PHE A 190 -3.46 -0.21 27.99
CA PHE A 190 -3.48 -1.58 27.54
C PHE A 190 -3.20 -2.59 28.66
N PHE A 191 -2.13 -2.38 29.42
CA PHE A 191 -1.80 -3.22 30.57
C PHE A 191 -2.91 -3.25 31.64
N LEU A 192 -3.54 -2.11 31.93
CA LEU A 192 -4.55 -2.02 32.99
C LEU A 192 -5.92 -2.56 32.58
N THR A 193 -6.28 -2.46 31.30
CA THR A 193 -7.63 -2.80 30.81
C THR A 193 -7.68 -4.19 30.19
N TYR A 194 -6.53 -4.72 29.74
CA TYR A 194 -6.46 -5.96 28.97
C TYR A 194 -5.42 -6.95 29.48
N THR A 195 -4.71 -6.67 30.59
CA THR A 195 -3.88 -7.64 31.32
C THR A 195 -4.49 -7.94 32.69
N MET A 196 -5.46 -8.87 32.71
CA MET A 196 -5.76 -9.72 33.86
C MET A 196 -6.24 -11.07 33.32
N ILE A 197 -5.30 -11.89 32.86
CA ILE A 197 -5.42 -13.34 32.85
C ILE A 197 -4.09 -13.84 33.40
N VAL A 198 -4.16 -14.46 34.59
CA VAL A 198 -3.08 -15.22 35.24
C VAL A 198 -2.56 -16.33 34.33
#